data_AF-A0A919TE50-F1
#
_entry.id   AF-A0A919TE50-F1
#
_cell.length_a   1.000
_cell.length_b   1.000
_cell.length_c   1.000
_cell.angle_alpha   90.00
_cell.angle_beta   90.00
_cell.angle_gamma   90.00
#
_symmetry.space_group_name_H-M   'P 1'
#
loop_
_entity.id
_entity.type
_entity.pdbx_description
1 polymer ?
#
loop_
_entity_poly.entity_id
_entity_poly.type
_entity_poly.pdbx_seq_one_letter_code
_entity_poly.pdbx_strand_id
1 'polypeptide(L)'
;MTDVVQLLVAKHSGDPDAEEWTAFAQIGERFGGETLTLEEYARVEQLYVGFVLRLMDLCGTRALIVAEPRVASALPAWLPEFRNGTELGVTSIVPLLRGMLRGSGTGCVFEVPGGAVRVGVAFDFYLTVEVAEDLRQLVERALPAGLRILREQEPTCDELITRPADDDFWLALREWAAGSPSGIWILEQWAYGPWGERWYRARADQLHVVRRAMRANSAVRSGSDLDVEVLDLRSYFDEFAEMPVEPPEIRMFDHPARQAELFARPFSIEAVQESIRKGPGTVGLFNPEKFFDAPSPLAAVVPNAAGSLTARWLR
;
A
#
# COMPACT_ATOMS: atom_id res chain seq x y z
N MET A 1 -9.71 -26.30 1.02
CA MET A 1 -9.09 -25.14 0.38
C MET A 1 -9.37 -25.28 -1.09
N THR A 2 -9.99 -24.28 -1.70
CA THR A 2 -10.08 -24.25 -3.16
C THR A 2 -8.69 -23.90 -3.67
N ASP A 3 -8.15 -24.66 -4.60
CA ASP A 3 -6.87 -24.36 -5.22
C ASP A 3 -7.00 -23.01 -5.93
N VAL A 4 -6.09 -22.08 -5.65
CA VAL A 4 -6.06 -20.74 -6.24
C VAL A 4 -4.87 -20.69 -7.18
N VAL A 5 -5.08 -20.18 -8.39
CA VAL A 5 -4.03 -19.91 -9.37
C VAL A 5 -3.87 -18.43 -9.59
N GLN A 6 -2.63 -17.99 -9.84
CA GLN A 6 -2.31 -16.63 -10.22
C GLN A 6 -1.97 -16.58 -11.71
N LEU A 7 -2.73 -15.78 -12.44
CA LEU A 7 -2.60 -15.58 -13.89
C LEU A 7 -1.99 -14.21 -14.15
N LEU A 8 -0.93 -14.16 -14.96
CA LEU A 8 -0.40 -12.90 -15.48
C LEU A 8 -1.04 -12.62 -16.83
N VAL A 9 -1.74 -11.50 -16.97
CA VAL A 9 -2.42 -11.09 -18.20
C VAL A 9 -1.65 -9.95 -18.83
N ALA A 10 -1.21 -10.17 -20.07
CA ALA A 10 -0.37 -9.26 -20.83
C ALA A 10 -0.98 -8.96 -22.22
N LYS A 11 -0.50 -7.90 -22.87
CA LYS A 11 -0.80 -7.65 -24.28
C LYS A 11 -0.24 -8.77 -25.16
N HIS A 12 -0.93 -9.08 -26.25
CA HIS A 12 -0.42 -10.03 -27.23
C HIS A 12 0.64 -9.34 -28.10
N SER A 13 1.91 -9.61 -27.82
CA SER A 13 3.02 -9.46 -28.76
C SER A 13 2.92 -10.61 -29.76
N GLY A 14 2.88 -10.35 -31.06
CA GLY A 14 2.84 -11.41 -32.09
C GLY A 14 4.11 -12.26 -32.11
N ASP A 15 5.15 -11.83 -31.40
CA ASP A 15 6.46 -12.45 -31.25
C ASP A 15 6.79 -12.56 -29.75
N PRO A 16 6.98 -13.79 -29.22
CA PRO A 16 7.31 -13.99 -27.80
C PRO A 16 8.73 -13.52 -27.42
N ASP A 17 9.62 -13.31 -28.39
CA ASP A 17 11.01 -12.89 -28.17
C ASP A 17 11.20 -11.38 -28.39
N ALA A 18 10.15 -10.66 -28.79
CA ALA A 18 10.23 -9.22 -28.99
C ALA A 18 10.41 -8.47 -27.66
N GLU A 19 11.27 -7.45 -27.67
CA GLU A 19 11.40 -6.51 -26.56
C GLU A 19 10.04 -5.84 -26.29
N GLU A 20 9.51 -6.00 -25.08
CA GLU A 20 8.19 -5.49 -24.72
C GLU A 20 8.30 -4.21 -23.90
N TRP A 21 7.43 -3.26 -24.22
CA TRP A 21 7.12 -2.13 -23.35
C TRP A 21 5.96 -2.49 -22.42
N THR A 22 6.00 -1.90 -21.23
CA THR A 22 4.95 -2.10 -20.22
C THR A 22 4.59 -0.81 -19.46
N ALA A 23 5.54 0.11 -19.33
CA ALA A 23 5.38 1.30 -18.51
C ALA A 23 5.01 2.54 -19.34
N PHE A 24 4.20 3.43 -18.75
CA PHE A 24 3.83 4.71 -19.36
C PHE A 24 5.04 5.62 -19.63
N ALA A 25 6.07 5.55 -18.77
CA ALA A 25 7.29 6.33 -18.90
C ALA A 25 8.09 6.01 -20.18
N GLN A 26 7.83 4.86 -20.81
CA GLN A 26 8.54 4.40 -22.02
C GLN A 26 7.96 4.98 -23.32
N ILE A 27 6.92 5.83 -23.26
CA ILE A 27 6.38 6.49 -24.45
C ILE A 27 7.50 7.31 -25.11
N GLY A 28 7.74 7.05 -26.40
CA GLY A 28 8.85 7.62 -27.17
C GLY A 28 10.08 6.71 -27.30
N GLU A 29 10.19 5.66 -26.48
CA GLU A 29 11.22 4.63 -26.63
C GLU A 29 10.89 3.66 -27.78
N ARG A 30 11.89 2.90 -28.24
CA ARG A 30 11.77 1.98 -29.38
C ARG A 30 11.82 0.53 -28.93
N PHE A 31 10.89 -0.28 -29.45
CA PHE A 31 10.73 -1.70 -29.15
C PHE A 31 10.49 -2.45 -30.46
N GLY A 32 11.29 -3.47 -30.77
CA GLY A 32 11.13 -4.24 -32.02
C GLY A 32 11.20 -3.38 -33.31
N GLY A 33 11.88 -2.22 -33.25
CA GLY A 33 11.99 -1.29 -34.37
C GLY A 33 10.91 -0.19 -34.44
N GLU A 34 9.84 -0.30 -33.66
CA GLU A 34 8.73 0.66 -33.59
C GLU A 34 8.83 1.56 -32.36
N THR A 35 8.36 2.81 -32.44
CA THR A 35 8.31 3.72 -31.29
C THR A 35 6.99 3.57 -30.55
N LEU A 36 7.02 3.40 -29.22
CA LEU A 36 5.81 3.39 -28.40
C LEU A 36 5.14 4.77 -28.45
N THR A 37 3.92 4.82 -28.99
CA THR A 37 3.12 6.04 -29.02
C THR A 37 2.15 6.10 -27.84
N LEU A 38 1.71 7.31 -27.49
CA LEU A 38 0.65 7.50 -26.51
C LEU A 38 -0.66 6.81 -26.92
N GLU A 39 -0.98 6.80 -28.21
CA GLU A 39 -2.17 6.14 -28.74
C GLU A 39 -2.12 4.63 -28.52
N GLU A 40 -0.99 4.00 -28.80
CA GLU A 40 -0.81 2.58 -28.61
C GLU A 40 -0.82 2.19 -27.12
N TYR A 41 -0.18 2.99 -26.25
CA TYR A 41 -0.29 2.81 -24.81
C TYR A 41 -1.75 2.92 -24.34
N ALA A 42 -2.46 3.97 -24.76
CA ALA A 42 -3.86 4.19 -24.38
C ALA A 42 -4.78 3.06 -24.87
N ARG A 43 -4.50 2.49 -26.06
CA ARG A 43 -5.22 1.33 -26.58
C ARG A 43 -5.06 0.12 -25.65
N VAL A 44 -3.84 -0.23 -25.24
CA VAL A 44 -3.59 -1.37 -24.33
C VAL A 44 -4.14 -1.11 -22.93
N GLU A 45 -3.97 0.11 -22.39
CA GLU A 45 -4.59 0.51 -21.13
C GLU A 45 -6.11 0.29 -21.17
N GLN A 46 -6.76 0.67 -22.27
CA GLN A 46 -8.20 0.47 -22.46
C GLN A 46 -8.59 -1.02 -22.53
N LEU A 47 -7.71 -1.90 -23.06
CA LEU A 47 -7.92 -3.34 -23.03
C LEU A 47 -7.90 -3.88 -21.60
N TYR A 48 -6.92 -3.46 -20.78
CA TYR A 48 -6.85 -3.84 -19.36
C TYR A 48 -8.05 -3.35 -18.57
N VAL A 49 -8.43 -2.07 -18.72
CA VAL A 49 -9.63 -1.53 -18.09
C VAL A 49 -10.88 -2.32 -18.52
N GLY A 50 -11.03 -2.56 -19.83
CA GLY A 50 -12.16 -3.31 -20.36
C GLY A 50 -12.22 -4.76 -19.87
N PHE A 51 -11.06 -5.40 -19.66
CA PHE A 51 -10.97 -6.73 -19.08
C PHE A 51 -11.47 -6.75 -17.63
N VAL A 52 -11.03 -5.82 -16.78
CA VAL A 52 -11.50 -5.72 -15.39
C VAL A 52 -13.01 -5.47 -15.33
N LEU A 53 -13.53 -4.57 -16.17
CA LEU A 53 -14.97 -4.31 -16.22
C LEU A 53 -15.78 -5.54 -16.68
N ARG A 54 -15.28 -6.30 -17.67
CA ARG A 54 -15.90 -7.57 -18.07
C ARG A 54 -15.88 -8.63 -16.96
N LEU A 55 -14.79 -8.71 -16.19
CA LEU A 55 -14.73 -9.57 -15.01
C LEU A 55 -15.82 -9.18 -13.99
N MET A 56 -15.98 -7.88 -13.72
CA MET A 56 -17.04 -7.39 -12.84
C MET A 56 -18.43 -7.81 -13.33
N ASP A 57 -18.71 -7.64 -14.62
CA ASP A 57 -19.99 -8.02 -15.23
C ASP A 57 -20.24 -9.54 -15.13
N LEU A 58 -19.23 -10.37 -15.42
CA LEU A 58 -19.34 -11.83 -15.33
C LEU A 58 -19.53 -12.32 -13.89
N CYS A 59 -18.94 -11.61 -12.92
CA CYS A 59 -19.14 -11.86 -11.49
C CYS A 59 -20.43 -11.24 -10.95
N GLY A 60 -21.18 -10.48 -11.76
CA GLY A 60 -22.43 -9.84 -11.34
C GLY A 60 -22.26 -8.73 -10.29
N THR A 61 -21.08 -8.09 -10.22
CA THR A 61 -20.81 -7.01 -9.27
C THR A 61 -20.66 -5.65 -9.97
N ARG A 62 -20.97 -4.57 -9.25
CA ARG A 62 -20.72 -3.19 -9.70
C ARG A 62 -19.66 -2.46 -8.89
N ALA A 63 -19.08 -3.15 -7.92
CA ALA A 63 -18.03 -2.63 -7.08
C ALA A 63 -16.98 -3.70 -6.78
N LEU A 64 -15.78 -3.25 -6.47
CA LEU A 64 -14.66 -4.07 -6.05
C LEU A 64 -14.19 -3.59 -4.68
N ILE A 65 -13.71 -4.53 -3.88
CA ILE A 65 -13.18 -4.28 -2.55
C ILE A 65 -11.68 -4.01 -2.69
N VAL A 66 -11.21 -2.94 -2.05
CA VAL A 66 -9.77 -2.65 -1.95
C VAL A 66 -9.13 -3.66 -1.01
N ALA A 67 -8.12 -4.36 -1.51
CA ALA A 67 -7.23 -5.21 -0.75
C ALA A 67 -5.78 -4.74 -0.94
N GLU A 68 -4.94 -4.87 0.09
CA GLU A 68 -3.52 -4.52 0.04
C GLU A 68 -3.24 -3.14 -0.59
N PRO A 69 -3.88 -2.06 -0.12
CA PRO A 69 -3.67 -0.74 -0.67
C PRO A 69 -2.20 -0.33 -0.51
N ARG A 70 -1.66 0.33 -1.52
CA ARG A 70 -0.28 0.85 -1.58
C ARG A 70 -0.35 2.35 -1.90
N VAL A 71 0.39 3.15 -1.14
CA VAL A 71 0.38 4.61 -1.23
C VAL A 71 1.80 5.12 -1.02
N ALA A 72 2.48 5.43 -2.13
CA ALA A 72 3.82 6.00 -2.19
C ALA A 72 3.82 7.53 -2.27
N SER A 73 2.66 8.16 -2.50
CA SER A 73 2.48 9.60 -2.63
C SER A 73 1.17 10.05 -1.99
N ALA A 74 0.95 11.36 -1.85
CA ALA A 74 -0.30 11.87 -1.30
C ALA A 74 -1.51 11.36 -2.10
N LEU A 75 -2.54 10.87 -1.41
CA LEU A 75 -3.75 10.38 -2.06
C LEU A 75 -4.43 11.50 -2.84
N PRO A 76 -4.97 11.20 -4.04
CA PRO A 76 -5.75 12.18 -4.77
C PRO A 76 -7.06 12.49 -4.03
N ALA A 77 -7.51 13.74 -4.07
CA ALA A 77 -8.66 14.21 -3.31
C ALA A 77 -9.97 13.46 -3.61
N TRP A 78 -10.09 12.86 -4.80
CA TRP A 78 -11.25 12.06 -5.21
C TRP A 78 -11.29 10.65 -4.59
N LEU A 79 -10.20 10.21 -3.95
CA LEU A 79 -10.08 8.89 -3.32
C LEU A 79 -9.95 8.99 -1.79
N PRO A 80 -10.97 9.51 -1.08
CA PRO A 80 -10.98 9.50 0.37
C PRO A 80 -11.16 8.06 0.88
N GLU A 81 -10.51 7.73 2.00
CA GLU A 81 -10.68 6.45 2.71
C GLU A 81 -10.19 5.19 1.97
N PHE A 82 -9.07 5.30 1.24
CA PHE A 82 -8.42 4.18 0.59
C PHE A 82 -7.78 3.20 1.60
N ARG A 83 -8.51 2.16 2.00
CA ARG A 83 -8.08 1.17 3.00
C ARG A 83 -8.56 -0.23 2.62
N ASN A 84 -7.98 -1.25 3.24
CA ASN A 84 -8.49 -2.61 3.13
C ASN A 84 -10.00 -2.65 3.47
N GLY A 85 -10.79 -3.31 2.62
CA GLY A 85 -12.23 -3.43 2.77
C GLY A 85 -13.05 -2.27 2.18
N THR A 86 -12.43 -1.20 1.70
CA THR A 86 -13.16 -0.09 1.05
C THR A 86 -13.79 -0.57 -0.25
N GLU A 87 -15.09 -0.36 -0.42
CA GLU A 87 -15.81 -0.69 -1.65
C GLU A 87 -15.71 0.48 -2.64
N LEU A 88 -15.21 0.20 -3.85
CA LEU A 88 -15.08 1.18 -4.92
C LEU A 88 -16.03 0.82 -6.06
N GLY A 89 -16.85 1.79 -6.47
CA GLY A 89 -17.65 1.67 -7.68
C GLY A 89 -16.83 1.90 -8.96
N VAL A 90 -17.43 1.58 -10.11
CA VAL A 90 -16.80 1.73 -11.44
C VAL A 90 -16.18 3.11 -11.67
N THR A 91 -16.82 4.18 -11.19
CA THR A 91 -16.33 5.57 -11.34
C THR A 91 -14.99 5.81 -10.65
N SER A 92 -14.67 5.05 -9.61
CA SER A 92 -13.40 5.15 -8.87
C SER A 92 -12.38 4.09 -9.31
N ILE A 93 -12.87 2.89 -9.69
CA ILE A 93 -12.02 1.79 -10.16
C ILE A 93 -11.25 2.19 -11.43
N VAL A 94 -11.95 2.75 -12.43
CA VAL A 94 -11.34 3.08 -13.72
C VAL A 94 -10.17 4.08 -13.59
N PRO A 95 -10.32 5.26 -12.94
CA PRO A 95 -9.20 6.18 -12.77
C PRO A 95 -8.10 5.61 -11.87
N LEU A 96 -8.43 4.81 -10.85
CA LEU A 96 -7.42 4.16 -10.00
C LEU A 96 -6.58 3.17 -10.80
N LEU A 97 -7.21 2.28 -11.57
CA LEU A 97 -6.53 1.27 -12.39
C LEU A 97 -5.63 1.91 -13.44
N ARG A 98 -6.09 2.98 -14.10
CA ARG A 98 -5.24 3.78 -15.00
C ARG A 98 -4.05 4.38 -14.26
N GLY A 99 -4.27 4.92 -13.06
CA GLY A 99 -3.19 5.42 -12.21
C GLY A 99 -2.14 4.35 -11.89
N MET A 100 -2.59 3.15 -11.55
CA MET A 100 -1.73 1.99 -11.28
C MET A 100 -0.90 1.60 -12.50
N LEU A 101 -1.52 1.47 -13.68
CA LEU A 101 -0.84 1.15 -14.94
C LEU A 101 0.17 2.22 -15.36
N ARG A 102 -0.03 3.47 -14.94
CA ARG A 102 0.85 4.61 -15.21
C ARG A 102 1.89 4.87 -14.12
N GLY A 103 1.93 4.07 -13.05
CA GLY A 103 2.89 4.23 -11.96
C GLY A 103 2.65 5.46 -11.08
N SER A 104 1.39 5.83 -10.81
CA SER A 104 1.05 7.00 -9.98
C SER A 104 1.49 6.90 -8.50
N GLY A 105 2.01 5.76 -8.07
CA GLY A 105 2.38 5.47 -6.69
C GLY A 105 1.19 5.12 -5.78
N THR A 106 -0.05 5.16 -6.28
CA THR A 106 -1.24 4.66 -5.56
C THR A 106 -1.78 3.42 -6.27
N GLY A 107 -2.01 2.34 -5.53
CA GLY A 107 -2.56 1.11 -6.10
C GLY A 107 -3.12 0.16 -5.05
N CYS A 108 -3.74 -0.93 -5.50
CA CYS A 108 -4.26 -1.99 -4.63
C CYS A 108 -4.44 -3.26 -5.44
N VAL A 109 -4.81 -4.33 -4.74
CA VAL A 109 -5.50 -5.47 -5.34
C VAL A 109 -7.00 -5.21 -5.25
N PHE A 110 -7.72 -5.35 -6.35
CA PHE A 110 -9.18 -5.33 -6.37
C PHE A 110 -9.72 -6.73 -6.11
N GLU A 111 -10.55 -6.89 -5.11
CA GLU A 111 -11.21 -8.14 -4.79
C GLU A 111 -12.69 -8.09 -5.17
N VAL A 112 -13.17 -9.11 -5.87
CA VAL A 112 -14.61 -9.29 -6.10
C VAL A 112 -15.27 -9.67 -4.78
N PRO A 113 -16.43 -9.08 -4.42
CA PRO A 113 -17.15 -9.47 -3.20
C PRO A 113 -17.32 -10.99 -3.10
N GLY A 114 -16.89 -11.58 -1.98
CA GLY A 114 -16.83 -13.03 -1.77
C GLY A 114 -15.45 -13.65 -2.00
N GLY A 115 -14.46 -12.89 -2.49
CA GLY A 115 -13.04 -13.25 -2.46
C GLY A 115 -12.58 -14.25 -3.53
N ALA A 116 -13.45 -14.62 -4.47
CA ALA A 116 -13.17 -15.68 -5.44
C ALA A 116 -12.27 -15.24 -6.62
N VAL A 117 -12.20 -13.93 -6.87
CA VAL A 117 -11.38 -13.31 -7.91
C VAL A 117 -10.73 -12.06 -7.35
N ARG A 118 -9.43 -11.92 -7.56
CA ARG A 118 -8.64 -10.75 -7.17
C ARG A 118 -7.81 -10.29 -8.36
N VAL A 119 -7.75 -8.99 -8.60
CA VAL A 119 -7.07 -8.38 -9.75
C VAL A 119 -6.14 -7.27 -9.30
N GLY A 120 -4.86 -7.36 -9.62
CA GLY A 120 -3.86 -6.34 -9.32
C GLY A 120 -3.12 -5.87 -10.57
N VAL A 121 -2.20 -4.92 -10.37
CA VAL A 121 -1.18 -4.55 -11.36
C VAL A 121 0.17 -4.93 -10.74
N ALA A 122 0.94 -5.77 -11.45
CA ALA A 122 2.27 -6.18 -11.03
C ALA A 122 3.29 -5.05 -11.24
N PHE A 123 4.50 -5.24 -10.70
CA PHE A 123 5.59 -4.27 -10.81
C PHE A 123 6.02 -4.01 -12.28
N ASP A 124 5.85 -5.00 -13.14
CA ASP A 124 6.09 -4.92 -14.58
C ASP A 124 4.87 -4.37 -15.36
N PHE A 125 3.87 -3.79 -14.66
CA PHE A 125 2.65 -3.19 -15.23
C PHE A 125 1.73 -4.14 -16.00
N TYR A 126 1.94 -5.45 -15.91
CA TYR A 126 0.93 -6.44 -16.33
C TYR A 126 -0.18 -6.58 -15.27
N LEU A 127 -1.34 -7.10 -15.68
CA LEU A 127 -2.38 -7.44 -14.73
C LEU A 127 -2.11 -8.79 -14.09
N THR A 128 -2.28 -8.88 -12.78
CA THR A 128 -2.34 -10.15 -12.06
C THR A 128 -3.79 -10.48 -11.77
N VAL A 129 -4.17 -11.75 -11.95
CA VAL A 129 -5.50 -12.25 -11.58
C VAL A 129 -5.31 -13.50 -10.73
N GLU A 130 -5.64 -13.41 -9.44
CA GLU A 130 -5.76 -14.58 -8.58
C GLU A 130 -7.21 -15.05 -8.62
N VAL A 131 -7.41 -16.33 -8.92
CA VAL A 131 -8.73 -16.90 -9.11
C VAL A 131 -8.76 -18.33 -8.61
N ALA A 132 -9.88 -18.75 -8.03
CA ALA A 132 -10.12 -20.15 -7.74
C ALA A 132 -10.07 -20.97 -9.05
N GLU A 133 -9.45 -22.15 -9.02
CA GLU A 133 -9.19 -22.96 -10.21
C GLU A 133 -10.47 -23.30 -10.99
N ASP A 134 -11.57 -23.56 -10.28
CA ASP A 134 -12.90 -23.82 -10.86
C ASP A 134 -13.52 -22.59 -11.56
N LEU A 135 -13.00 -21.39 -11.30
CA LEU A 135 -13.40 -20.13 -11.91
C LEU A 135 -12.42 -19.63 -12.98
N ARG A 136 -11.35 -20.37 -13.29
CA ARG A 136 -10.35 -20.00 -14.33
C ARG A 136 -10.98 -19.68 -15.69
N GLN A 137 -11.99 -20.45 -16.10
CA GLN A 137 -12.72 -20.21 -17.36
C GLN A 137 -13.50 -18.88 -17.39
N LEU A 138 -13.80 -18.28 -16.22
CA LEU A 138 -14.38 -16.94 -16.16
C LEU A 138 -13.37 -15.91 -16.66
N VAL A 139 -12.10 -16.05 -16.26
CA VAL A 139 -11.01 -15.18 -16.69
C VAL A 139 -10.80 -15.28 -18.20
N GLU A 140 -10.73 -16.49 -18.74
CA GLU A 140 -10.57 -16.72 -20.18
C GLU A 140 -11.69 -16.07 -21.01
N ARG A 141 -12.95 -16.16 -20.54
CA ARG A 141 -14.10 -15.53 -21.19
C ARG A 141 -14.08 -14.00 -21.13
N ALA A 142 -13.45 -13.42 -20.11
CA ALA A 142 -13.36 -11.97 -19.96
C ALA A 142 -12.27 -11.34 -20.85
N LEU A 143 -11.30 -12.13 -21.31
CA LEU A 143 -10.16 -11.64 -22.08
C LEU A 143 -10.60 -11.05 -23.42
N PRO A 144 -10.32 -9.76 -23.69
CA PRO A 144 -10.50 -9.20 -25.01
C PRO A 144 -9.51 -9.77 -26.01
N ALA A 145 -9.87 -9.66 -27.29
CA ALA A 145 -8.89 -9.75 -28.36
C ALA A 145 -7.73 -8.75 -28.11
N GLY A 146 -6.49 -9.24 -28.15
CA GLY A 146 -5.29 -8.45 -27.90
C GLY A 146 -4.70 -8.58 -26.50
N LEU A 147 -5.35 -9.28 -25.56
CA LEU A 147 -4.74 -9.75 -24.31
C LEU A 147 -4.61 -11.27 -24.31
N ARG A 148 -3.64 -11.78 -23.55
CA ARG A 148 -3.41 -13.22 -23.33
C ARG A 148 -2.99 -13.49 -21.89
N ILE A 149 -3.19 -14.72 -21.44
CA ILE A 149 -2.54 -15.23 -20.23
C ILE A 149 -1.09 -15.54 -20.62
N LEU A 150 -0.14 -14.82 -20.02
CA LEU A 150 1.29 -14.96 -20.26
C LEU A 150 1.87 -16.14 -19.47
N ARG A 151 1.50 -16.24 -18.19
CA ARG A 151 1.92 -17.33 -17.30
C ARG A 151 0.85 -17.61 -16.26
N GLU A 152 0.89 -18.84 -15.78
CA GLU A 152 0.16 -19.32 -14.62
C GLU A 152 1.18 -19.75 -13.57
N GLN A 153 0.97 -19.34 -12.33
CA GLN A 153 1.88 -19.65 -11.22
C GLN A 153 1.10 -19.84 -9.93
N GLU A 154 1.70 -20.56 -8.99
CA GLU A 154 1.19 -20.61 -7.62
C GLU A 154 1.26 -19.20 -7.01
N PRO A 155 0.20 -18.75 -6.33
CA PRO A 155 0.23 -17.48 -5.63
C PRO A 155 1.31 -17.52 -4.54
N THR A 156 1.96 -16.39 -4.29
CA THR A 156 2.91 -16.28 -3.18
C THR A 156 2.17 -16.51 -1.86
N CYS A 157 2.66 -17.46 -1.07
CA CYS A 157 2.13 -17.74 0.26
C CYS A 157 2.84 -16.82 1.28
N ASP A 158 2.46 -15.55 1.27
CA ASP A 158 2.97 -14.60 2.25
C ASP A 158 2.29 -14.81 3.62
N GLU A 159 3.05 -14.73 4.71
CA GLU A 159 2.50 -14.87 6.06
C GLU A 159 1.52 -13.73 6.34
N LEU A 160 0.28 -14.07 6.72
CA LEU A 160 -0.74 -13.07 7.07
C LEU A 160 -0.72 -12.74 8.57
N ILE A 161 -0.94 -11.48 8.90
CA ILE A 161 -1.31 -11.04 10.25
C ILE A 161 -2.76 -11.48 10.49
N THR A 162 -2.94 -12.53 11.28
CA THR A 162 -4.26 -13.14 11.57
C THR A 162 -4.81 -12.80 12.96
N ARG A 163 -3.99 -12.19 13.83
CA ARG A 163 -4.39 -11.83 15.19
C ARG A 163 -5.27 -10.56 15.17
N PRO A 164 -6.43 -10.54 15.83
CA PRO A 164 -7.19 -9.30 16.00
C PRO A 164 -6.55 -8.39 17.05
N ALA A 165 -6.68 -7.07 16.87
CA ALA A 165 -6.28 -6.06 17.85
C ALA A 165 -7.39 -5.87 18.91
N ASP A 166 -7.75 -6.96 19.57
CA ASP A 166 -8.78 -7.06 20.61
C ASP A 166 -8.26 -6.71 22.01
N ASP A 167 -9.09 -6.88 23.04
CA ASP A 167 -8.73 -6.54 24.42
C ASP A 167 -7.48 -7.28 24.90
N ASP A 168 -7.29 -8.53 24.49
CA ASP A 168 -6.12 -9.35 24.86
C ASP A 168 -4.85 -8.85 24.17
N PHE A 169 -4.93 -8.45 22.89
CA PHE A 169 -3.83 -7.75 22.21
C PHE A 169 -3.42 -6.47 22.93
N TRP A 170 -4.40 -5.63 23.28
CA TRP A 170 -4.12 -4.35 23.96
C TRP A 170 -3.61 -4.52 25.39
N LEU A 171 -4.04 -5.58 26.08
CA LEU A 171 -3.51 -5.94 27.40
C LEU A 171 -2.04 -6.38 27.29
N ALA A 172 -1.72 -7.28 26.36
CA ALA A 172 -0.34 -7.72 26.12
C ALA A 172 0.57 -6.54 25.74
N LEU A 173 0.08 -5.62 24.90
CA LEU A 173 0.79 -4.41 24.52
C LEU A 173 1.03 -3.48 25.72
N ARG A 174 0.07 -3.39 26.66
CA ARG A 174 0.20 -2.61 27.90
C ARG A 174 1.24 -3.18 28.84
N GLU A 175 1.24 -4.49 29.05
CA GLU A 175 2.22 -5.18 29.88
C GLU A 175 3.63 -4.98 29.33
N TRP A 176 3.79 -5.11 28.02
CA TRP A 176 5.06 -4.85 27.36
C TRP A 176 5.49 -3.37 27.51
N ALA A 177 4.59 -2.43 27.26
CA ALA A 177 4.86 -0.99 27.41
C ALA A 177 5.21 -0.59 28.85
N ALA A 178 4.74 -1.33 29.87
CA ALA A 178 5.10 -1.07 31.26
C ALA A 178 6.57 -1.40 31.56
N GLY A 179 7.18 -2.29 30.77
CA GLY A 179 8.61 -2.61 30.83
C GLY A 179 9.52 -1.60 30.12
N SER A 180 8.96 -0.61 29.41
CA SER A 180 9.70 0.37 28.61
C SER A 180 9.53 1.79 29.16
N PRO A 181 10.47 2.31 29.98
CA PRO A 181 10.34 3.63 30.63
C PRO A 181 10.16 4.80 29.64
N SER A 182 10.75 4.66 28.45
CA SER A 182 10.72 5.63 27.36
C SER A 182 9.45 5.56 26.50
N GLY A 183 8.51 4.67 26.84
CA GLY A 183 7.36 4.29 26.02
C GLY A 183 7.74 3.32 24.90
N ILE A 184 6.75 2.91 24.13
CA ILE A 184 6.89 2.07 22.94
C ILE A 184 6.43 2.83 21.69
N TRP A 185 6.86 2.34 20.54
CA TRP A 185 6.40 2.80 19.24
C TRP A 185 5.33 1.87 18.70
N ILE A 186 4.31 2.47 18.10
CA ILE A 186 3.19 1.76 17.52
C ILE A 186 2.97 2.32 16.12
N LEU A 187 2.93 1.44 15.14
CA LEU A 187 2.62 1.75 13.76
C LEU A 187 1.20 1.27 13.45
N GLU A 188 0.31 2.20 13.09
CA GLU A 188 -0.90 1.89 12.34
C GLU A 188 -0.56 1.94 10.85
N GLN A 189 -0.66 0.80 10.19
CA GLN A 189 -0.50 0.69 8.75
C GLN A 189 -1.89 0.50 8.12
N TRP A 190 -2.32 1.47 7.33
CA TRP A 190 -3.62 1.45 6.64
C TRP A 190 -3.49 1.28 5.13
N ALA A 191 -2.29 1.56 4.60
CA ALA A 191 -1.80 1.11 3.30
C ALA A 191 -0.29 0.79 3.40
N TYR A 192 0.24 0.03 2.45
CA TYR A 192 1.68 -0.14 2.25
C TYR A 192 2.31 1.14 1.70
N GLY A 193 3.54 1.43 2.11
CA GLY A 193 4.28 2.59 1.67
C GLY A 193 4.17 3.78 2.63
N PRO A 194 5.04 4.79 2.47
CA PRO A 194 5.30 5.82 3.46
C PRO A 194 4.11 6.75 3.76
N TRP A 195 3.17 6.87 2.83
CA TRP A 195 1.96 7.67 3.02
C TRP A 195 0.80 6.86 3.59
N GLY A 196 0.93 5.53 3.67
CA GLY A 196 -0.03 4.58 4.21
C GLY A 196 0.11 4.29 5.70
N GLU A 197 0.97 5.03 6.39
CA GLU A 197 1.38 4.77 7.77
C GLU A 197 0.91 5.89 8.70
N ARG A 198 0.75 5.56 9.98
CA ARG A 198 0.60 6.52 11.07
C ARG A 198 1.30 5.99 12.30
N TRP A 199 2.17 6.81 12.87
CA TRP A 199 3.02 6.41 13.97
C TRP A 199 2.53 7.00 15.29
N TYR A 200 2.78 6.28 16.36
CA TYR A 200 2.43 6.69 17.71
C TYR A 200 3.58 6.35 18.63
N ARG A 201 3.80 7.21 19.63
CA ARG A 201 4.67 6.91 20.75
C ARG A 201 3.83 6.99 22.01
N ALA A 202 3.75 5.89 22.73
CA ALA A 202 2.86 5.78 23.88
C ALA A 202 3.49 4.99 25.02
N ARG A 203 3.23 5.44 26.25
CA ARG A 203 3.43 4.66 27.46
C ARG A 203 2.21 3.78 27.74
N ALA A 204 2.33 2.84 28.67
CA ALA A 204 1.26 1.93 29.07
C ALA A 204 -0.07 2.63 29.42
N ASP A 205 -0.01 3.78 30.11
CA ASP A 205 -1.17 4.58 30.50
C ASP A 205 -1.84 5.31 29.32
N GLN A 206 -1.14 5.46 28.19
CA GLN A 206 -1.61 6.19 27.01
C GLN A 206 -2.19 5.31 25.90
N LEU A 207 -2.05 3.97 25.99
CA LEU A 207 -2.48 3.05 24.93
C LEU A 207 -3.98 3.14 24.59
N HIS A 208 -4.82 3.52 25.54
CA HIS A 208 -6.24 3.71 25.31
C HIS A 208 -6.53 4.86 24.32
N VAL A 209 -5.68 5.89 24.28
CA VAL A 209 -5.76 6.99 23.31
C VAL A 209 -5.42 6.49 21.91
N VAL A 210 -4.31 5.76 21.79
CA VAL A 210 -3.87 5.17 20.51
C VAL A 210 -4.94 4.22 19.96
N ARG A 211 -5.45 3.31 20.80
CA ARG A 211 -6.53 2.39 20.42
C ARG A 211 -7.76 3.10 19.86
N ARG A 212 -8.14 4.24 20.44
CA ARG A 212 -9.32 5.02 20.00
C ARG A 212 -9.07 5.78 18.68
N ALA A 213 -7.81 6.13 18.40
CA ALA A 213 -7.44 6.84 17.18
C ALA A 213 -7.35 5.91 15.96
N MET A 214 -7.01 4.64 16.18
CA MET A 214 -6.88 3.65 15.12
C MET A 214 -8.21 3.36 14.42
N ARG A 215 -8.13 3.14 13.11
CA ARG A 215 -9.30 2.77 12.31
C ARG A 215 -9.33 1.27 12.05
N ALA A 216 -10.54 0.77 11.85
CA ALA A 216 -10.77 -0.59 11.38
C ALA A 216 -9.95 -0.93 10.14
N ASN A 217 -9.63 -2.21 9.98
CA ASN A 217 -8.90 -2.78 8.84
C ASN A 217 -7.45 -2.30 8.69
N SER A 218 -6.90 -1.54 9.65
CA SER A 218 -5.47 -1.24 9.72
C SER A 218 -4.70 -2.39 10.38
N ALA A 219 -3.47 -2.65 9.94
CA ALA A 219 -2.52 -3.42 10.72
C ALA A 219 -1.94 -2.54 11.83
N VAL A 220 -1.68 -3.16 12.97
CA VAL A 220 -1.02 -2.57 14.13
C VAL A 220 0.25 -3.36 14.38
N ARG A 221 1.38 -2.67 14.37
CA ARG A 221 2.69 -3.22 14.72
C ARG A 221 3.27 -2.43 15.85
N SER A 222 4.15 -3.05 16.62
CA SER A 222 4.75 -2.39 17.77
C SER A 222 6.22 -2.76 17.94
N GLY A 223 6.99 -1.82 18.48
CA GLY A 223 8.45 -1.89 18.58
C GLY A 223 8.94 -1.15 19.82
N SER A 224 9.94 -1.69 20.50
CA SER A 224 10.77 -0.91 21.42
C SER A 224 11.97 -0.36 20.65
N ASP A 225 12.58 0.71 21.16
CA ASP A 225 13.93 1.13 20.73
C ASP A 225 14.09 1.51 19.25
N LEU A 226 13.16 2.32 18.74
CA LEU A 226 13.44 3.10 17.53
C LEU A 226 14.49 4.18 17.85
N ASP A 227 15.62 4.07 17.16
CA ASP A 227 16.70 5.05 17.17
C ASP A 227 16.23 6.32 16.45
N VAL A 228 15.69 7.26 17.23
CA VAL A 228 15.24 8.55 16.72
C VAL A 228 16.32 9.59 16.95
N GLU A 229 16.85 10.11 15.85
CA GLU A 229 17.71 11.28 15.86
C GLU A 229 16.86 12.55 15.93
N VAL A 230 17.08 13.39 16.93
CA VAL A 230 16.37 14.67 17.06
C VAL A 230 17.24 15.79 16.52
N LEU A 231 16.80 16.41 15.43
CA LEU A 231 17.52 17.49 14.77
C LEU A 231 16.89 18.85 15.05
N ASP A 232 17.73 19.86 15.24
CA ASP A 232 17.33 21.26 15.13
C ASP A 232 17.38 21.67 13.66
N LEU A 233 16.19 21.86 13.06
CA LEU A 233 16.05 22.19 11.64
C LEU A 233 16.80 23.47 11.25
N ARG A 234 17.03 24.41 12.17
CA ARG A 234 17.73 25.67 11.88
C ARG A 234 19.24 25.49 11.74
N SER A 235 19.81 24.50 12.42
CA SER A 235 21.26 24.23 12.40
C SER A 235 21.67 23.36 11.21
N TYR A 236 20.72 22.66 10.59
CA TYR A 236 21.00 21.63 9.58
C TYR A 236 20.55 21.99 8.16
N PHE A 237 19.80 23.10 7.98
CA PHE A 237 19.18 23.42 6.69
C PHE A 237 20.21 23.62 5.56
N ASP A 238 21.35 24.23 5.86
CA ASP A 238 22.41 24.50 4.88
C ASP A 238 23.10 23.20 4.43
N GLU A 239 23.24 22.20 5.32
CA GLU A 239 23.84 20.89 5.00
C GLU A 239 22.89 20.02 4.16
N PHE A 240 21.57 20.11 4.41
CA PHE A 240 20.57 19.34 3.67
C PHE A 240 20.36 19.80 2.22
N ALA A 241 20.62 21.09 1.92
CA ALA A 241 20.49 21.63 0.57
C ALA A 241 21.56 21.06 -0.40
N GLU A 242 22.65 20.50 0.12
CA GLU A 242 23.77 19.97 -0.66
C GLU A 242 23.76 18.43 -0.80
N MET A 243 22.89 17.72 -0.08
CA MET A 243 22.82 16.25 -0.18
C MET A 243 22.13 15.81 -1.49
N PRO A 244 22.74 14.95 -2.32
CA PRO A 244 22.06 14.33 -3.45
C PRO A 244 20.93 13.42 -2.93
N VAL A 245 19.69 13.81 -3.23
CA VAL A 245 18.45 13.29 -2.66
C VAL A 245 18.06 11.95 -3.33
N GLU A 246 18.64 10.85 -2.85
CA GLU A 246 17.86 9.65 -2.57
C GLU A 246 17.93 9.47 -1.05
N PRO A 247 17.07 10.15 -0.28
CA PRO A 247 17.13 9.99 1.15
C PRO A 247 16.74 8.54 1.44
N PRO A 248 17.37 7.89 2.43
CA PRO A 248 16.80 6.66 2.99
C PRO A 248 15.33 6.95 3.38
N GLU A 249 14.53 5.92 3.58
CA GLU A 249 13.10 6.00 3.97
C GLU A 249 12.85 6.69 5.33
N ILE A 250 13.58 7.75 5.66
CA ILE A 250 13.49 8.53 6.88
C ILE A 250 12.07 9.09 7.02
N ARG A 251 11.49 8.81 8.19
CA ARG A 251 10.24 9.42 8.60
C ARG A 251 10.56 10.61 9.51
N MET A 252 9.88 11.73 9.25
CA MET A 252 9.99 12.97 10.02
C MET A 252 8.70 13.18 10.81
N PHE A 253 8.80 13.40 12.12
CA PHE A 253 7.67 13.90 12.91
C PHE A 253 8.03 15.21 13.57
N ASP A 254 7.08 16.15 13.58
CA ASP A 254 7.17 17.34 14.42
C ASP A 254 7.21 16.86 15.87
N HIS A 255 8.09 17.41 16.71
CA HIS A 255 8.19 17.03 18.13
C HIS A 255 7.33 17.96 19.01
N PRO A 256 6.00 17.81 19.13
CA PRO A 256 5.30 18.43 20.24
C PRO A 256 5.67 17.61 21.48
N ALA A 257 6.27 18.26 22.48
CA ALA A 257 6.75 17.65 23.72
C ALA A 257 5.68 16.89 24.56
N ARG A 258 4.45 16.66 24.05
CA ARG A 258 3.30 16.12 24.79
C ARG A 258 2.27 15.31 23.97
N GLN A 259 2.44 15.04 22.68
CA GLN A 259 1.41 14.28 21.92
C GLN A 259 1.72 12.78 21.86
N ALA A 260 0.68 11.96 22.06
CA ALA A 260 0.72 10.50 21.89
C ALA A 260 0.65 10.07 20.41
N GLU A 261 0.18 10.96 19.54
CA GLU A 261 0.11 10.77 18.09
C GLU A 261 1.26 11.52 17.42
N LEU A 262 2.04 10.83 16.61
CA LEU A 262 3.15 11.40 15.85
C LEU A 262 2.87 11.19 14.37
N PHE A 263 2.55 12.27 13.66
CA PHE A 263 2.42 12.22 12.22
C PHE A 263 3.81 12.13 11.60
N ALA A 264 4.31 10.92 11.45
CA ALA A 264 5.50 10.66 10.67
C ALA A 264 5.14 10.81 9.19
N ARG A 265 5.84 11.70 8.49
CA ARG A 265 5.74 11.89 7.04
C ARG A 265 7.05 11.52 6.38
N PRO A 266 7.05 11.03 5.13
CA PRO A 266 8.30 10.87 4.40
C PRO A 266 9.08 12.18 4.38
N PHE A 267 10.39 12.08 4.61
CA PHE A 267 11.28 13.21 4.57
C PHE A 267 11.28 13.84 3.17
N SER A 268 11.10 15.16 3.11
CA SER A 268 11.23 15.97 1.89
C SER A 268 11.64 17.39 2.26
N ILE A 269 12.31 18.08 1.33
CA ILE A 269 12.72 19.48 1.52
C ILE A 269 11.49 20.35 1.79
N GLU A 270 10.40 20.12 1.07
CA GLU A 270 9.13 20.84 1.23
C GLU A 270 8.53 20.62 2.62
N ALA A 271 8.55 19.38 3.12
CA ALA A 271 8.08 19.05 4.46
C ALA A 271 8.91 19.77 5.53
N VAL A 272 10.25 19.74 5.41
CA VAL A 272 11.16 20.44 6.33
C VAL A 272 10.88 21.95 6.31
N GLN A 273 10.79 22.57 5.13
CA GLN A 273 10.46 23.98 4.98
C GLN A 273 9.10 24.33 5.60
N GLU A 274 8.11 23.45 5.49
CA GLU A 274 6.81 23.62 6.14
C GLU A 274 6.93 23.55 7.67
N SER A 275 7.69 22.60 8.23
CA SER A 275 7.95 22.51 9.68
C SER A 275 8.65 23.77 10.19
N ILE A 276 9.68 24.25 9.49
CA ILE A 276 10.41 25.50 9.82
C ILE A 276 9.44 26.70 9.83
N ARG A 277 8.55 26.79 8.83
CA ARG A 277 7.52 27.85 8.77
C ARG A 277 6.55 27.80 9.95
N LYS A 278 6.23 26.60 10.47
CA LYS A 278 5.35 26.42 11.63
C LYS A 278 6.02 26.78 12.97
N GLY A 279 7.34 26.86 13.04
CA GLY A 279 8.08 27.34 14.20
C GLY A 279 9.49 26.76 14.32
N PRO A 280 10.25 27.11 15.38
CA PRO A 280 11.50 26.42 15.74
C PRO A 280 11.15 25.01 16.25
N GLY A 281 10.82 24.12 15.33
CA GLY A 281 10.50 22.73 15.62
C GLY A 281 11.75 21.88 15.50
N THR A 282 12.14 21.23 16.59
CA THR A 282 12.95 20.02 16.47
C THR A 282 12.11 18.96 15.76
N VAL A 283 12.76 18.19 14.89
CA VAL A 283 12.13 17.02 14.24
C VAL A 283 12.83 15.76 14.68
N GLY A 284 12.06 14.70 14.89
CA GLY A 284 12.61 13.36 15.02
C GLY A 284 12.73 12.73 13.64
N LEU A 285 13.91 12.21 13.32
CA LEU A 285 14.19 11.38 12.16
C LEU A 285 14.42 9.94 12.61
N PHE A 286 13.86 8.97 11.89
CA PHE A 286 14.18 7.56 12.12
C PHE A 286 14.11 6.75 10.82
N ASN A 287 14.89 5.66 10.75
CA ASN A 287 14.78 4.67 9.68
C ASN A 287 13.72 3.61 10.06
N PRO A 288 12.59 3.51 9.33
CA PRO A 288 11.54 2.54 9.61
C PRO A 288 11.96 1.10 9.30
N GLU A 289 12.96 0.84 8.45
CA GLU A 289 13.42 -0.53 8.14
C GLU A 289 13.85 -1.26 9.42
N LYS A 290 14.57 -0.57 10.32
CA LYS A 290 14.96 -1.13 11.63
C LYS A 290 13.75 -1.58 12.46
N PHE A 291 12.59 -0.95 12.28
CA PHE A 291 11.36 -1.32 12.98
C PHE A 291 10.72 -2.59 12.40
N PHE A 292 10.84 -2.80 11.09
CA PHE A 292 10.34 -4.00 10.41
C PHE A 292 11.29 -5.20 10.56
N ASP A 293 12.61 -4.96 10.65
CA ASP A 293 13.63 -5.98 10.86
C ASP A 293 13.73 -6.43 12.32
N ALA A 294 13.37 -5.54 13.27
CA ALA A 294 13.29 -5.93 14.66
C ALA A 294 12.25 -7.05 14.80
N PRO A 295 12.49 -8.06 15.66
CA PRO A 295 11.47 -9.05 15.99
C PRO A 295 10.30 -8.32 16.66
N SER A 296 9.34 -7.84 15.85
CA SER A 296 8.19 -7.10 16.34
C SER A 296 7.38 -8.06 17.20
N PRO A 297 7.30 -7.84 18.53
CA PRO A 297 6.76 -8.85 19.40
C PRO A 297 5.24 -8.97 19.25
N LEU A 298 4.56 -7.95 18.72
CA LEU A 298 3.11 -7.92 18.56
C LEU A 298 2.70 -7.24 17.25
N ALA A 299 2.06 -8.02 16.38
CA ALA A 299 1.34 -7.57 15.20
C ALA A 299 -0.12 -8.04 15.27
N ALA A 300 -1.06 -7.18 14.90
CA ALA A 300 -2.48 -7.49 14.86
C ALA A 300 -3.22 -6.64 13.82
N VAL A 301 -4.48 -6.97 13.54
CA VAL A 301 -5.36 -6.20 12.65
C VAL A 301 -6.51 -5.62 13.45
N VAL A 302 -6.78 -4.32 13.29
CA VAL A 302 -7.94 -3.67 13.92
C VAL A 302 -9.23 -4.24 13.33
N PRO A 303 -10.08 -4.90 14.13
CA PRO A 303 -11.32 -5.47 13.61
C PRO A 303 -12.26 -4.40 13.06
N ASN A 304 -13.13 -4.79 12.15
CA ASN A 304 -14.23 -3.94 11.71
C ASN A 304 -15.31 -3.79 12.81
N ALA A 305 -16.36 -3.01 12.53
CA ALA A 305 -17.43 -2.76 13.50
C ALA A 305 -18.18 -4.03 13.94
N ALA A 306 -18.13 -5.11 13.14
CA ALA A 306 -18.70 -6.41 13.47
C ALA A 306 -17.74 -7.31 14.25
N GLY A 307 -16.51 -6.85 14.54
CA GLY A 307 -15.47 -7.64 15.18
C GLY A 307 -14.72 -8.60 14.25
N SER A 308 -14.99 -8.56 12.94
CA SER A 308 -14.38 -9.46 11.97
C SER A 308 -13.10 -8.89 11.37
N LEU A 309 -12.15 -9.77 11.05
CA LEU A 309 -10.95 -9.45 10.28
C LEU A 309 -11.24 -9.64 8.79
N THR A 310 -11.54 -8.54 8.11
CA THR A 310 -11.76 -8.53 6.65
C THR A 310 -10.53 -8.07 5.88
N ALA A 311 -9.58 -7.41 6.55
CA ALA A 311 -8.36 -6.94 5.93
C ALA A 311 -7.29 -8.03 5.87
N ARG A 312 -6.61 -8.13 4.73
CA ARG A 312 -5.44 -8.99 4.54
C ARG A 312 -4.20 -8.12 4.65
N TRP A 313 -3.36 -8.45 5.62
CA TRP A 313 -2.09 -7.78 5.85
C TRP A 313 -0.99 -8.83 5.88
N LEU A 314 -0.02 -8.67 4.99
CA LEU A 314 1.23 -9.42 5.03
C LEU A 314 2.05 -9.02 6.27
N ARG A 315 2.70 -10.00 6.87
CA ARG A 315 3.59 -9.85 8.02
C ARG A 315 4.91 -9.20 7.62
#